data_AF-A0A608XUL9-F1
#
_entry.id   AF-A0A608XUL9-F1
#
_cell.length_a   1.000
_cell.length_b   1.000
_cell.length_c   1.000
_cell.angle_alpha   90.00
_cell.angle_beta   90.00
_cell.angle_gamma   90.00
#
_symmetry.space_group_name_H-M   'P 1'
#
loop_
_entity.id
_entity.type
_entity.pdbx_description
1 polymer ?
#
loop_
_entity_poly.entity_id
_entity_poly.type
_entity_poly.pdbx_seq_one_letter_code
_entity_poly.pdbx_strand_id
1 'polypeptide(L)'
;MHSSFGLPYPAGHWMYSLYDLLDNSVFVVCFFAFWVATGQFLLRTVDRKFNISETVEMVIIALLGILMTLSFYLCAILKTYL
;
A
#
# COMPACT_ATOMS: atom_id res chain seq x y z
N MET A 1 3.49 -3.34 29.60
CA MET A 1 2.39 -4.24 29.20
C MET A 1 1.20 -3.94 30.10
N HIS A 2 0.25 -3.13 29.64
CA HIS A 2 -1.00 -2.89 30.34
C HIS A 2 -2.13 -3.49 29.51
N SER A 3 -2.79 -4.48 30.10
CA SER A 3 -3.97 -5.17 29.59
C SER A 3 -5.18 -4.24 29.64
N SER A 4 -5.85 -4.06 28.50
CA SER A 4 -7.23 -3.57 28.47
C SER A 4 -8.15 -4.71 28.04
N PHE A 5 -8.62 -5.41 29.06
CA PHE A 5 -9.89 -6.11 29.19
C PHE A 5 -10.95 -5.75 28.13
N GLY A 6 -11.33 -6.72 27.30
CA GLY A 6 -12.72 -7.07 26.97
C GLY A 6 -13.67 -6.05 26.34
N LEU A 7 -13.25 -4.85 25.98
CA LEU A 7 -14.08 -3.87 25.26
C LEU A 7 -13.91 -4.07 23.75
N PRO A 8 -14.97 -3.91 22.93
CA PRO A 8 -14.81 -3.91 21.48
C PRO A 8 -13.76 -2.86 21.13
N TYR A 9 -12.71 -3.29 20.41
CA TYR A 9 -11.63 -2.42 19.95
C TYR A 9 -12.26 -1.14 19.39
N PRO A 10 -11.90 0.05 19.89
CA PRO A 10 -12.53 1.28 19.45
C PRO A 10 -12.37 1.38 17.93
N ALA A 11 -13.50 1.59 17.24
CA ALA A 11 -13.50 1.81 15.80
C ALA A 11 -12.53 2.95 15.48
N GLY A 12 -11.42 2.62 14.79
CA GLY A 12 -10.33 3.57 14.53
C GLY A 12 -8.95 3.16 15.07
N HIS A 13 -8.79 2.04 15.77
CA HIS A 13 -7.45 1.60 16.22
C HIS A 13 -6.46 1.34 15.05
N TRP A 14 -6.98 0.92 13.89
CA TRP A 14 -6.19 0.77 12.67
C TRP A 14 -5.57 2.10 12.19
N MET A 15 -6.15 3.24 12.58
CA MET A 15 -5.62 4.57 12.25
C MET A 15 -4.36 4.88 13.05
N TYR A 16 -4.24 4.40 14.29
CA TYR A 16 -2.97 4.50 15.04
C TYR A 16 -1.89 3.62 14.43
N SER A 17 -2.23 2.40 14.01
CA SER A 17 -1.30 1.52 13.28
C SER A 17 -0.88 2.12 11.93
N LEU A 18 -1.76 2.88 11.28
CA LEU A 18 -1.47 3.63 10.07
C LEU A 18 -0.44 4.73 10.32
N TYR A 19 -0.63 5.55 11.37
CA TYR A 19 0.35 6.56 11.76
C TYR A 19 1.70 5.94 12.15
N ASP A 20 1.71 4.84 12.90
CA ASP A 20 2.94 4.16 13.29
C ASP A 20 3.70 3.57 12.10
N LEU A 21 2.99 3.12 11.05
CA LEU A 21 3.61 2.71 9.78
C LEU A 21 4.16 3.91 8.98
N LEU A 22 3.48 5.06 9.01
CA LEU A 22 3.94 6.30 8.39
C LEU A 22 5.20 6.85 9.07
N ASP A 23 5.27 6.78 10.40
CA ASP A 23 6.44 7.20 11.18
C ASP A 23 7.63 6.22 11.01
N ASN A 24 7.36 5.00 10.57
CA ASN A 24 8.41 4.03 10.26
C ASN A 24 9.03 4.32 8.88
N SER A 25 10.05 5.18 8.88
CA SER A 25 10.79 5.57 7.67
C SER A 25 11.30 4.39 6.84
N VAL A 26 11.77 3.31 7.47
CA VAL A 26 12.25 2.12 6.76
C VAL A 26 11.11 1.42 6.02
N PHE A 27 9.97 1.23 6.70
CA PHE A 27 8.78 0.65 6.07
C PHE A 27 8.32 1.49 4.88
N VAL A 28 8.19 2.80 5.06
CA VAL A 28 7.76 3.73 4.00
C VAL A 28 8.69 3.67 2.80
N VAL A 29 10.01 3.74 3.02
CA VAL A 29 11.00 3.69 1.93
C VAL A 29 10.97 2.34 1.22
N CYS A 30 10.94 1.22 1.94
CA CYS A 30 10.86 -0.11 1.33
C CYS A 30 9.54 -0.30 0.57
N PHE A 31 8.43 0.17 1.12
CA PHE A 31 7.12 0.08 0.49
C PHE A 31 7.08 0.88 -0.82
N PHE A 32 7.56 2.11 -0.83
CA PHE A 32 7.66 2.91 -2.05
C PHE A 32 8.63 2.29 -3.07
N ALA A 33 9.80 1.84 -2.63
CA ALA A 33 10.76 1.18 -3.52
C ALA A 33 10.16 -0.05 -4.21
N PHE A 34 9.40 -0.86 -3.47
CA PHE A 34 8.67 -2.01 -4.01
C PHE A 34 7.64 -1.59 -5.07
N TRP A 35 6.83 -0.57 -4.81
CA TRP A 35 5.82 -0.11 -5.76
C TRP A 35 6.41 0.56 -7.00
N VAL A 36 7.48 1.34 -6.86
CA VAL A 36 8.21 1.93 -7.98
C VAL A 36 8.81 0.83 -8.86
N ALA A 37 9.45 -0.18 -8.27
CA ALA A 37 10.02 -1.30 -9.02
C ALA A 37 8.94 -2.10 -9.76
N THR A 38 7.83 -2.41 -9.06
CA THR A 38 6.67 -3.10 -9.64
C THR A 38 6.06 -2.30 -10.78
N GLY A 39 5.85 -0.99 -10.60
CA GLY A 39 5.29 -0.10 -11.61
C GLY A 39 6.18 -0.03 -12.86
N GLN A 40 7.48 0.17 -12.69
CA GLN A 40 8.43 0.15 -13.82
C GLN A 40 8.45 -1.19 -14.55
N PHE A 41 8.40 -2.30 -13.82
CA PHE A 41 8.39 -3.63 -14.42
C PHE A 41 7.11 -3.87 -15.24
N LEU A 42 5.95 -3.48 -14.70
CA LEU A 42 4.67 -3.60 -15.39
C LEU A 42 4.63 -2.72 -16.65
N LEU A 43 4.99 -1.43 -16.54
CA LEU A 43 5.02 -0.52 -17.68
C LEU A 43 5.95 -1.03 -18.78
N ARG A 44 7.17 -1.46 -18.45
CA ARG A 44 8.11 -2.03 -19.43
C ARG A 44 7.58 -3.31 -20.09
N THR A 45 6.90 -4.15 -19.33
CA THR A 45 6.34 -5.41 -19.86
C THR A 45 5.19 -5.13 -20.81
N VAL A 46 4.34 -4.18 -20.43
CA VAL A 46 3.17 -3.76 -21.21
C VAL A 46 3.62 -3.11 -22.51
N ASP A 47 4.52 -2.13 -22.45
CA ASP A 47 5.09 -1.42 -23.60
C ASP A 47 5.81 -2.36 -24.58
N ARG A 48 6.64 -3.28 -24.07
CA ARG A 48 7.35 -4.25 -24.92
C ARG A 48 6.44 -5.27 -25.60
N LYS A 49 5.34 -5.66 -24.94
CA LYS A 49 4.50 -6.78 -25.38
C LYS A 49 3.30 -6.32 -26.20
N PHE A 50 2.86 -5.08 -26.00
CA PHE A 50 1.72 -4.50 -26.66
C PHE A 50 2.03 -3.04 -26.99
N ASN A 51 1.84 -2.63 -28.25
CA ASN A 51 1.94 -1.23 -28.64
C ASN A 51 0.67 -0.50 -28.17
N ILE A 52 0.60 -0.18 -26.87
CA ILE A 52 -0.64 0.29 -26.24
C ILE A 52 -0.77 1.81 -26.37
N SER A 53 -2.01 2.26 -26.55
CA SER A 53 -2.39 3.68 -26.45
C SER A 53 -2.03 4.26 -25.07
N GLU A 54 -1.56 5.51 -25.07
CA GLU A 54 -1.27 6.35 -23.90
C GLU A 54 -2.42 6.35 -22.87
N THR A 55 -3.67 6.25 -23.33
CA THR A 55 -4.85 6.14 -22.46
C THR A 55 -4.81 4.91 -21.54
N VAL A 56 -4.33 3.77 -22.04
CA VAL A 56 -4.27 2.53 -21.25
C VAL A 56 -3.11 2.58 -20.26
N GLU A 57 -2.00 3.22 -20.64
CA GLU A 57 -0.88 3.46 -19.72
C GLU A 57 -1.33 4.26 -18.49
N MET A 58 -2.09 5.33 -18.73
CA MET A 58 -2.70 6.14 -17.66
C MET A 58 -3.66 5.31 -16.79
N VAL A 59 -4.45 4.40 -17.37
CA VAL A 59 -5.32 3.49 -16.61
C VAL A 59 -4.51 2.54 -15.74
N ILE A 60 -3.41 1.98 -16.26
CA ILE A 60 -2.54 1.07 -15.51
C ILE A 60 -1.89 1.81 -14.32
N ILE A 61 -1.42 3.04 -14.53
CA ILE A 61 -0.86 3.88 -13.46
C ILE A 61 -1.94 4.18 -12.41
N ALA A 62 -3.15 4.53 -12.81
CA ALA A 62 -4.26 4.78 -11.89
C ALA A 62 -4.61 3.54 -11.06
N LEU A 63 -4.71 2.37 -11.69
CA LEU A 63 -4.95 1.10 -11.01
C LEU A 63 -3.81 0.76 -10.03
N LEU A 64 -2.56 0.99 -10.42
CA LEU A 64 -1.40 0.81 -9.54
C LEU A 64 -1.47 1.72 -8.31
N GLY A 65 -1.86 2.99 -8.48
CA GLY A 65 -2.06 3.92 -7.37
C GLY A 65 -3.14 3.46 -6.37
N ILE A 66 -4.25 2.92 -6.89
CA ILE A 66 -5.31 2.33 -6.06
C ILE A 66 -4.76 1.11 -5.30
N LEU A 67 -4.02 0.22 -5.98
CA LEU A 67 -3.47 -0.99 -5.38
C LEU A 67 -2.39 -0.69 -4.32
N MET A 68 -1.57 0.32 -4.56
CA MET A 68 -0.63 0.87 -3.59
C MET A 68 -1.37 1.38 -2.33
N THR A 69 -2.44 2.15 -2.51
CA THR A 69 -3.21 2.68 -1.37
C THR A 69 -3.89 1.57 -0.58
N LEU A 70 -4.52 0.60 -1.26
CA LEU A 70 -5.18 -0.54 -0.63
C LEU A 70 -4.20 -1.44 0.13
N SER A 71 -3.05 -1.74 -0.46
CA SER A 71 -2.02 -2.55 0.20
C SER A 71 -1.47 -1.88 1.46
N PHE A 72 -1.25 -0.56 1.44
CA PHE A 72 -0.84 0.19 2.62
C PHE A 72 -1.89 0.10 3.74
N TYR A 73 -3.16 0.25 3.38
CA TYR A 73 -4.28 0.15 4.31
C TYR A 73 -4.40 -1.25 4.91
N LEU A 74 -4.20 -2.29 4.09
CA LEU A 74 -4.14 -3.68 4.55
C LEU A 74 -2.99 -3.89 5.53
N CYS A 75 -1.81 -3.29 5.30
CA CYS A 75 -0.69 -3.36 6.25
C CYS A 75 -1.05 -2.73 7.61
N ALA A 76 -1.71 -1.57 7.61
CA ALA A 76 -2.15 -0.91 8.84
C ALA A 76 -3.19 -1.74 9.61
N ILE A 77 -4.15 -2.31 8.89
CA ILE A 77 -5.14 -3.21 9.47
C ILE A 77 -4.46 -4.47 10.03
N LEU A 78 -3.59 -5.13 9.26
CA LEU A 78 -2.90 -6.35 9.67
C LEU A 78 -2.03 -6.13 10.92
N LYS A 79 -1.31 -5.01 10.98
CA LYS A 79 -0.53 -4.61 12.16
C LYS A 79 -1.39 -4.43 13.42
N THR A 80 -2.68 -4.15 13.27
CA THR A 80 -3.61 -4.01 14.39
C THR A 80 -4.07 -5.37 14.92
N TYR A 81 -4.03 -6.41 14.08
CA TYR A 81 -4.46 -7.77 14.44
C TYR A 81 -3.32 -8.67 14.92
N LEU A 82 -2.07 -8.22 14.82
CA LEU A 82 -0.85 -8.98 15.11
C LEU A 82 -0.18 -8.47 16.38
#